data_AF-A0A5B0DJQ0-F1
#
_entry.id   AF-A0A5B0DJQ0-F1
#
_cell.length_a   1.000
_cell.length_b   1.000
_cell.length_c   1.000
_cell.angle_alpha   90.00
_cell.angle_beta   90.00
_cell.angle_gamma   90.00
#
_symmetry.space_group_name_H-M   'P 1'
#
loop_
_entity.id
_entity.type
_entity.pdbx_description
1 polymer ?
#
loop_
_entity_poly.entity_id
_entity_poly.type
_entity_poly.pdbx_seq_one_letter_code
_entity_poly.pdbx_strand_id
1 'polypeptide(L)'
;MLEDLLTALIPNGTNSLDTQKIDKNIEMLMQHSWFKNIYDDERYRRLFFGNRKVRKYLQNTYRVKRIIKKEKVRQKFILLLNEQ
;
A
#
# COMPACT_ATOMS: atom_id res chain seq x y z
N MET A 1 3.43 9.04 20.66
CA MET A 1 2.86 10.12 19.82
C MET A 1 3.11 9.81 18.34
N LEU A 2 2.07 9.84 17.51
CA LEU A 2 1.98 9.41 16.09
C LEU A 2 2.33 7.93 15.77
N GLU A 3 3.47 7.43 16.26
CA GLU A 3 3.90 6.02 16.15
C GLU A 3 2.89 5.04 16.79
N ASP A 4 2.33 5.42 17.95
CA ASP A 4 1.32 4.61 18.64
C ASP A 4 0.00 4.50 17.85
N LEU A 5 -0.35 5.54 17.08
CA LEU A 5 -1.54 5.54 16.22
C LEU A 5 -1.31 4.65 14.98
N LEU A 6 -0.08 4.64 14.45
CA LEU A 6 0.29 3.75 13.35
C LEU A 6 0.31 2.28 13.79
N THR A 7 0.81 2.03 15.00
CA THR A 7 0.87 0.70 15.62
C THR A 7 -0.52 0.17 15.95
N ALA A 8 -1.42 1.01 16.48
CA ALA A 8 -2.80 0.64 16.80
C ALA A 8 -3.68 0.30 15.57
N LEU A 9 -3.25 0.67 14.36
CA LEU A 9 -3.95 0.35 13.11
C LEU A 9 -3.38 -0.87 12.39
N ILE A 10 -2.43 -1.58 13.01
CA ILE A 10 -1.95 -2.87 12.52
C ILE A 10 -2.93 -3.93 13.02
N PRO A 11 -3.73 -4.58 12.17
CA PRO A 11 -4.61 -5.64 12.63
C PRO A 11 -3.74 -6.78 13.16
N ASN A 12 -4.01 -7.20 14.39
CA ASN A 12 -3.58 -8.49 14.94
C ASN A 12 -4.36 -9.61 14.22
N GLY A 13 -4.08 -9.78 12.93
CA GLY A 13 -4.46 -10.94 12.14
C GLY A 13 -3.21 -11.77 11.89
N THR A 14 -3.41 -13.07 11.60
CA THR A 14 -2.34 -14.05 11.34
C THR A 14 -1.12 -13.43 10.64
N ASN A 15 0.09 -13.83 11.02
CA ASN A 15 1.33 -13.35 10.39
C ASN A 15 1.42 -13.65 8.88
N SER A 16 0.40 -14.23 8.25
CA SER A 16 0.35 -14.48 6.82
C SER A 16 -0.27 -13.29 6.07
N LEU A 17 0.29 -13.00 4.89
CA LEU A 17 -0.26 -12.01 3.98
C LEU A 17 -1.32 -12.65 3.09
N ASP A 18 -2.46 -11.98 2.94
CA ASP A 18 -3.51 -12.35 2.00
C ASP A 18 -3.15 -11.80 0.61
N THR A 19 -2.41 -12.61 -0.15
CA THR A 19 -1.87 -12.22 -1.46
C THR A 19 -2.98 -11.94 -2.47
N GLN A 20 -4.06 -12.73 -2.48
CA GLN A 20 -5.21 -12.49 -3.38
C GLN A 20 -5.85 -11.11 -3.14
N LYS A 21 -5.97 -10.72 -1.86
CA LYS A 21 -6.49 -9.40 -1.52
C LYS A 21 -5.55 -8.26 -1.87
N ILE A 22 -4.23 -8.49 -1.74
CA ILE A 22 -3.21 -7.53 -2.17
C ILE A 22 -3.31 -7.32 -3.68
N ASP A 23 -3.35 -8.40 -4.47
CA ASP A 23 -3.39 -8.34 -5.93
C ASP A 23 -4.64 -7.60 -6.42
N LYS A 24 -5.83 -7.93 -5.89
CA LYS A 24 -7.08 -7.19 -6.18
C LYS A 24 -6.98 -5.69 -5.87
N ASN A 25 -6.30 -5.34 -4.78
CA ASN A 25 -6.11 -3.94 -4.42
C ASN A 25 -5.08 -3.24 -5.32
N ILE A 26 -4.05 -3.95 -5.81
CA ILE A 26 -3.12 -3.45 -6.82
C ILE A 26 -3.86 -3.22 -8.14
N GLU A 27 -4.68 -4.17 -8.60
CA GLU A 27 -5.52 -4.03 -9.79
C GLU A 27 -6.45 -2.80 -9.70
N MET A 28 -7.01 -2.54 -8.52
CA MET A 28 -7.82 -1.34 -8.26
C MET A 28 -7.00 -0.05 -8.40
N LEU A 29 -5.77 -0.04 -7.87
CA LEU A 29 -4.88 1.12 -8.01
C LEU A 29 -4.43 1.31 -9.47
N MET A 30 -4.19 0.21 -10.20
CA MET A 30 -3.82 0.21 -11.62
C MET A 30 -4.88 0.84 -12.53
N GLN A 31 -6.11 1.04 -12.07
CA GLN A 31 -7.11 1.82 -12.82
C GLN A 31 -6.79 3.32 -12.89
N HIS A 32 -5.82 3.80 -12.11
CA HIS A 32 -5.44 5.20 -12.04
C HIS A 32 -4.06 5.45 -12.64
N SER A 33 -3.96 6.41 -13.56
CA SER A 33 -2.72 6.75 -14.28
C SER A 33 -1.54 7.06 -13.37
N TRP A 34 -1.76 7.79 -12.28
CA TRP A 34 -0.70 8.12 -11.30
C TRP A 34 -0.05 6.87 -10.70
N PHE A 35 -0.81 5.80 -10.50
CA PHE A 35 -0.28 4.56 -9.94
C PHE A 35 0.41 3.71 -11.01
N LYS A 36 -0.10 3.70 -12.25
CA LYS A 36 0.60 3.04 -13.38
C LYS A 36 2.02 3.57 -13.53
N ASN A 37 2.20 4.89 -13.48
CA ASN A 37 3.52 5.51 -13.55
C ASN A 37 4.48 5.05 -12.43
N ILE A 38 3.95 4.79 -11.23
CA ILE A 38 4.73 4.24 -10.11
C ILE A 38 5.03 2.76 -10.35
N TYR A 39 4.05 2.00 -10.84
CA TYR A 39 4.16 0.57 -11.08
C TYR A 39 5.13 0.22 -12.21
N ASP A 40 5.24 1.09 -13.22
CA ASP A 40 6.16 0.92 -14.34
C ASP A 40 7.62 1.19 -13.94
N ASP A 41 7.85 2.00 -12.90
CA ASP A 41 9.18 2.16 -12.31
C ASP A 41 9.55 0.88 -11.55
N GLU A 42 10.56 0.18 -12.08
CA GLU A 42 11.01 -1.08 -11.55
C GLU A 42 11.36 -0.99 -10.07
N ARG A 43 11.87 0.15 -9.57
CA ARG A 43 12.25 0.33 -8.16
C ARG A 43 11.08 0.11 -7.23
N TYR A 44 9.90 0.64 -7.57
CA TYR A 44 8.68 0.48 -6.78
C TYR A 44 7.98 -0.85 -7.07
N ARG A 45 8.02 -1.33 -8.31
CA ARG A 45 7.37 -2.60 -8.70
C ARG A 45 7.79 -3.76 -7.79
N ARG A 46 9.10 -3.87 -7.50
CA ARG A 46 9.65 -4.92 -6.61
C ARG A 46 9.07 -4.84 -5.20
N LEU A 47 8.75 -3.64 -4.70
CA LEU A 47 8.21 -3.46 -3.35
C LEU A 47 6.82 -4.07 -3.21
N PHE A 48 6.01 -4.05 -4.26
CA PHE A 48 4.66 -4.64 -4.23
C PHE A 48 4.67 -6.16 -4.05
N PHE A 49 5.79 -6.83 -4.37
CA PHE A 49 5.93 -8.29 -4.26
C PHE A 49 6.90 -8.71 -3.14
N GLY A 50 7.98 -7.96 -2.95
CA GLY A 50 9.06 -8.30 -2.01
C GLY A 50 8.97 -7.62 -0.64
N ASN A 51 8.34 -6.44 -0.55
CA ASN A 51 8.34 -5.68 0.69
C ASN A 51 7.11 -5.98 1.55
N ARG A 52 7.32 -6.65 2.69
CA ARG A 52 6.26 -7.07 3.61
C ARG A 52 5.46 -5.89 4.20
N LYS A 53 6.10 -4.76 4.48
CA LYS A 53 5.44 -3.55 5.03
C LYS A 53 4.46 -2.97 3.99
N VAL A 54 4.93 -2.80 2.76
CA VAL A 54 4.12 -2.33 1.62
C VAL A 54 2.95 -3.29 1.35
N ARG A 55 3.23 -4.60 1.30
CA ARG A 55 2.20 -5.62 1.09
C ARG A 55 1.15 -5.65 2.19
N LYS A 56 1.56 -5.56 3.46
CA LYS A 56 0.61 -5.46 4.59
C LYS A 56 -0.23 -4.20 4.51
N TYR A 57 0.34 -3.09 4.03
CA TYR A 57 -0.41 -1.86 3.79
C TYR A 57 -1.48 -2.07 2.70
N LEU A 58 -1.09 -2.67 1.58
CA LEU A 58 -1.96 -2.92 0.42
C LEU A 58 -3.04 -3.97 0.71
N GLN A 59 -2.85 -4.88 1.66
CA GLN A 59 -3.89 -5.84 2.07
C GLN A 59 -5.14 -5.15 2.67
N ASN A 60 -5.02 -3.91 3.15
CA ASN A 60 -6.14 -3.17 3.71
C ASN A 60 -6.90 -2.38 2.63
N THR A 61 -7.99 -2.96 2.12
CA THR A 61 -8.84 -2.36 1.08
C THR A 61 -9.39 -0.98 1.48
N TYR A 62 -9.68 -0.73 2.76
CA TYR A 62 -10.12 0.60 3.22
C TYR A 62 -9.01 1.65 3.03
N ARG A 63 -7.76 1.31 3.37
CA ARG A 63 -6.61 2.20 3.12
C ARG A 63 -6.40 2.47 1.64
N VAL A 64 -6.51 1.44 0.81
CA VAL A 64 -6.37 1.56 -0.66
C VAL A 64 -7.44 2.48 -1.25
N LYS A 65 -8.71 2.30 -0.86
CA LYS A 65 -9.79 3.24 -1.26
C LYS A 65 -9.52 4.67 -0.79
N ARG A 66 -8.88 4.87 0.36
CA ARG A 66 -8.48 6.21 0.83
C ARG A 66 -7.32 6.80 0.05
N ILE A 67 -6.34 6.00 -0.37
CA ILE A 67 -5.26 6.44 -1.27
C ILE A 67 -5.86 6.99 -2.55
N ILE A 68 -6.81 6.28 -3.15
CA ILE A 68 -7.49 6.70 -4.38
C ILE A 68 -8.23 8.04 -4.17
N LYS A 69 -8.98 8.17 -3.06
CA LYS A 69 -9.88 9.31 -2.83
C LYS A 69 -9.21 10.57 -2.26
N LYS A 70 -8.07 10.46 -1.58
CA LYS A 70 -7.48 11.58 -0.82
C LYS A 70 -6.00 11.78 -1.18
N GLU A 71 -5.69 12.89 -1.83
CA GLU A 71 -4.30 13.26 -2.20
C GLU A 71 -3.32 13.14 -1.03
N LYS A 72 -3.66 13.71 0.13
CA LYS A 72 -2.79 13.65 1.32
C LYS A 72 -2.47 12.21 1.76
N VAL A 73 -3.38 11.26 1.53
CA VAL A 73 -3.15 9.84 1.84
C VAL A 73 -2.32 9.18 0.75
N ARG A 74 -2.57 9.52 -0.52
CA ARG A 74 -1.74 9.11 -1.66
C ARG A 74 -0.28 9.54 -1.48
N GLN A 75 -0.03 10.79 -1.14
CA GLN A 75 1.33 11.29 -0.91
C GLN A 75 2.04 10.54 0.22
N LYS A 76 1.33 10.23 1.32
CA LYS A 76 1.88 9.39 2.39
C LYS A 76 2.23 7.98 1.93
N PHE A 77 1.44 7.40 1.04
CA PHE A 77 1.75 6.10 0.46
C PHE A 77 2.98 6.17 -0.46
N ILE A 78 3.13 7.22 -1.25
CA ILE A 78 4.33 7.43 -2.09
C ILE A 78 5.58 7.61 -1.21
N LEU A 79 5.49 8.39 -0.14
CA LEU A 79 6.58 8.53 0.83
C LEU A 79 6.96 7.19 1.45
N LEU A 80 5.97 6.37 1.85
CA LEU A 80 6.22 5.02 2.34
C LEU A 80 7.02 4.18 1.32
N LEU A 81 6.71 4.28 0.02
CA LEU A 81 7.47 3.56 -1.01
C LEU A 81 8.91 4.07 -1.14
N ASN A 82 9.12 5.37 -1.00
CA ASN A 82 10.45 5.99 -1.06
C ASN A 82 11.35 5.65 0.14
N GLU A 83 10.75 5.30 1.27
CA GLU A 83 11.45 4.88 2.50
C GLU A 83 11.90 3.40 2.50
N GLN A 84 11.62 2.65 1.43
CA GLN A 84 11.94 1.21 1.38
C GLN A 84 13.29 0.89 0.72
#